data_AF-A0A2Z5QXN2-F1
#
_entry.id   AF-A0A2Z5QXN2-F1
#
_cell.length_a   1.000
_cell.length_b   1.000
_cell.length_c   1.000
_cell.angle_alpha   90.00
_cell.angle_beta   90.00
_cell.angle_gamma   90.00
#
_symmetry.space_group_name_H-M   'P 1'
#
loop_
_entity.id
_entity.type
_entity.pdbx_description
1 polymer ?
#
loop_
_entity_poly.entity_id
_entity_poly.type
_entity_poly.pdbx_seq_one_letter_code
_entity_poly.pdbx_strand_id
1 'polypeptide(L)'
;MSERAASPALAARNIYVQFLYAWLTGNGDLHAKNISLLKTPEKGWHVSPMYDVPNSWVYFKDDMALSVNSRVKNLKKRDWDALAHCAGIPEKMQRSLHKTALKAAAGVLWDRLPFTGSQRYGVERELSHRRWELEKYL
;
A
#
# COMPACT_ATOMS: atom_id res chain seq x y z
N MET A 1 12.50 -10.18 -5.13
CA MET A 1 12.11 -9.28 -6.24
C MET A 1 12.97 -8.01 -6.25
N SER A 2 13.05 -7.27 -5.14
CA SER A 2 13.90 -6.08 -5.00
C SER A 2 15.37 -6.31 -5.37
N GLU A 3 15.94 -7.45 -4.99
CA GLU A 3 17.33 -7.83 -5.30
C GLU A 3 17.66 -7.91 -6.80
N ARG A 4 16.65 -8.07 -7.66
CA ARG A 4 16.83 -8.11 -9.12
C ARG A 4 16.78 -6.71 -9.77
N ALA A 5 16.49 -5.68 -8.99
CA ALA A 5 16.50 -4.29 -9.48
C ALA A 5 17.91 -3.72 -9.50
N ALA A 6 18.16 -2.76 -10.38
CA ALA A 6 19.41 -2.00 -10.45
C ALA A 6 19.72 -1.28 -9.13
N SER A 7 18.70 -0.94 -8.35
CA SER A 7 18.83 -0.46 -6.97
C SER A 7 17.89 -1.23 -6.04
N PRO A 8 18.38 -2.27 -5.34
CA PRO A 8 17.53 -3.09 -4.46
C PRO A 8 16.89 -2.30 -3.31
N ALA A 9 17.62 -1.36 -2.71
CA ALA A 9 17.12 -0.51 -1.64
C ALA A 9 15.98 0.41 -2.12
N LEU A 10 16.10 0.99 -3.32
CA LEU A 10 15.03 1.80 -3.90
C LEU A 10 13.82 0.93 -4.25
N ALA A 11 14.05 -0.25 -4.81
CA ALA A 11 12.99 -1.18 -5.14
C ALA A 11 12.20 -1.63 -3.90
N ALA A 12 12.89 -1.95 -2.79
CA ALA A 12 12.24 -2.29 -1.52
C ALA A 12 11.31 -1.17 -1.02
N ARG A 13 11.77 0.09 -1.09
CA ARG A 13 10.97 1.27 -0.70
C ARG A 13 9.74 1.44 -1.59
N ASN A 14 9.90 1.29 -2.91
CA ASN A 14 8.79 1.43 -3.85
C ASN A 14 7.74 0.33 -3.67
N ILE A 15 8.18 -0.93 -3.51
CA ILE A 15 7.28 -2.06 -3.23
C ILE A 15 6.55 -1.82 -1.91
N TYR A 16 7.25 -1.38 -0.86
CA TYR A 16 6.65 -1.05 0.43
C TYR A 16 5.54 0.01 0.30
N VAL A 17 5.80 1.10 -0.43
CA VAL A 17 4.81 2.17 -0.65
C VAL A 17 3.60 1.64 -1.44
N GLN A 18 3.80 0.73 -2.41
CA GLN A 18 2.68 0.12 -3.14
C GLN A 18 1.80 -0.76 -2.25
N PHE A 19 2.40 -1.56 -1.36
CA PHE A 19 1.63 -2.33 -0.37
C PHE A 19 0.84 -1.43 0.57
N LEU A 20 1.49 -0.38 1.08
CA LEU A 20 0.86 0.56 2.00
C LEU A 20 -0.28 1.33 1.34
N TYR A 21 -0.08 1.77 0.09
CA TYR A 21 -1.10 2.43 -0.70
C TYR A 21 -2.27 1.50 -1.03
N ALA A 22 -2.02 0.23 -1.38
CA ALA A 22 -3.09 -0.76 -1.58
C ALA A 22 -3.97 -0.88 -0.34
N TRP A 23 -3.36 -1.01 0.84
CA TRP A 23 -4.11 -1.07 2.09
C TRP A 23 -4.90 0.22 2.37
N LEU A 24 -4.29 1.40 2.22
CA LEU A 24 -4.94 2.69 2.46
C LEU A 24 -6.10 3.00 1.50
N THR A 25 -6.14 2.31 0.36
CA THR A 25 -7.18 2.49 -0.68
C THR A 25 -8.17 1.34 -0.75
N GLY A 26 -8.03 0.32 0.11
CA GLY A 26 -8.93 -0.83 0.15
C GLY A 26 -8.69 -1.84 -0.97
N ASN A 27 -7.51 -1.86 -1.57
CA ASN A 27 -7.10 -2.88 -2.52
C ASN A 27 -6.59 -4.13 -1.79
N GLY A 28 -7.51 -5.05 -1.50
CA GLY A 28 -7.20 -6.37 -0.96
C GLY A 28 -6.69 -7.37 -2.00
N ASP A 29 -6.62 -7.02 -3.28
CA ASP A 29 -6.24 -7.93 -4.37
C ASP A 29 -4.80 -7.75 -4.88
N LEU A 30 -3.96 -7.05 -4.12
CA LEU A 30 -2.54 -6.89 -4.44
C LEU A 30 -1.78 -8.22 -4.30
N HIS A 31 -1.82 -9.03 -5.36
CA HIS A 31 -1.08 -10.27 -5.49
C HIS A 31 0.34 -10.03 -6.05
N ALA A 32 1.23 -11.01 -5.90
CA ALA A 32 2.61 -10.90 -6.39
C ALA A 32 2.71 -10.63 -7.90
N LYS A 33 1.73 -11.09 -8.70
CA LYS A 33 1.63 -10.80 -10.15
C LYS A 33 1.34 -9.32 -10.48
N ASN A 34 0.82 -8.57 -9.52
CA ASN A 34 0.46 -7.14 -9.67
C ASN A 34 1.62 -6.20 -9.33
N ILE A 35 2.81 -6.76 -9.08
CA ILE A 35 4.05 -6.02 -8.87
C ILE A 35 5.03 -6.49 -9.91
N SER A 36 5.55 -5.55 -10.70
CA SER A 36 6.48 -5.85 -11.79
C SER A 36 7.78 -5.05 -11.71
N LEU A 37 8.84 -5.58 -12.34
CA LEU A 37 10.04 -4.81 -12.65
C LEU A 37 10.02 -4.45 -14.14
N LEU A 38 10.33 -3.21 -14.46
CA LEU A 38 10.54 -2.73 -15.82
C LEU A 38 12.03 -2.54 -16.07
N LYS A 39 12.51 -2.95 -17.23
CA LYS A 39 13.87 -2.65 -17.69
C LYS A 39 13.81 -1.48 -18.66
N THR A 40 14.56 -0.42 -18.38
CA THR A 40 14.77 0.68 -19.33
C THR A 40 16.26 0.87 -19.61
N PRO A 41 16.64 1.43 -20.77
CA PRO A 41 18.04 1.74 -21.06
C PRO A 41 18.68 2.64 -20.01
N GLU A 42 17.93 3.61 -19.48
CA GLU A 42 18.43 4.63 -18.57
C GLU A 42 18.54 4.17 -17.11
N LYS A 43 17.56 3.40 -16.62
CA LYS A 43 17.42 3.06 -15.19
C LYS A 43 17.68 1.59 -14.86
N GLY A 44 17.96 0.76 -15.87
CA GLY A 44 18.00 -0.69 -15.72
C GLY A 44 16.67 -1.24 -15.19
N TRP A 45 16.73 -2.34 -14.44
CA TRP A 45 15.57 -2.93 -13.77
C TRP A 45 15.11 -2.07 -12.60
N HIS A 46 13.87 -1.59 -12.62
CA HIS A 46 13.26 -0.82 -11.53
C HIS A 46 11.79 -1.21 -11.36
N VAL A 47 11.21 -0.90 -10.20
CA VAL A 47 9.81 -1.22 -9.90
C VAL A 47 8.90 -0.44 -10.85
N SER A 48 7.93 -1.11 -11.46
CA SER A 48 6.94 -0.47 -12.32
C SER A 48 6.08 0.51 -11.52
N PRO A 49 5.46 1.51 -12.17
CA PRO A 49 4.27 2.15 -11.60
C PRO A 49 3.25 1.08 -11.16
N MET A 50 2.47 1.40 -10.13
CA MET A 50 1.44 0.50 -9.64
C MET A 50 0.30 0.43 -10.66
N TYR A 51 -0.27 -0.75 -10.84
CA TYR A 51 -1.41 -1.02 -11.71
C TYR A 51 -2.36 -1.99 -11.01
N ASP A 52 -3.55 -2.20 -11.57
CA ASP A 52 -4.57 -3.11 -11.03
C ASP A 52 -4.84 -2.86 -9.54
N VAL A 53 -5.39 -1.68 -9.25
CA VAL A 53 -5.70 -1.21 -7.89
C VAL A 53 -7.21 -1.11 -7.66
N PRO A 54 -7.97 -2.22 -7.71
CA PRO A 54 -9.39 -2.20 -7.42
C PRO A 54 -9.63 -1.94 -5.92
N ASN A 55 -10.73 -1.29 -5.58
CA ASN A 55 -11.20 -1.27 -4.19
C ASN A 55 -12.04 -2.54 -3.95
N SER A 56 -11.45 -3.54 -3.30
CA SER A 56 -12.14 -4.80 -2.97
C SER A 56 -13.08 -4.67 -1.78
N TRP A 57 -12.93 -3.62 -0.97
CA TRP A 57 -13.77 -3.40 0.20
C TRP A 57 -15.24 -3.21 -0.17
N VAL A 58 -15.55 -2.71 -1.37
CA VAL A 58 -16.91 -2.64 -1.92
C VAL A 58 -17.68 -3.96 -1.79
N TYR A 59 -16.97 -5.10 -1.85
CA TYR A 59 -17.51 -6.45 -1.67
C TYR A 59 -17.42 -6.94 -0.21
N PHE A 60 -17.21 -6.05 0.75
CA PHE A 60 -16.92 -6.30 2.16
C PHE A 60 -15.69 -7.22 2.37
N LYS A 61 -14.78 -7.26 1.40
CA LYS A 61 -13.50 -7.98 1.48
C LYS A 61 -12.41 -7.03 1.96
N ASP A 62 -12.09 -7.16 3.25
CA ASP A 62 -11.14 -6.30 3.96
C ASP A 62 -9.69 -6.84 3.96
N ASP A 63 -9.53 -8.13 3.67
CA ASP A 63 -8.25 -8.84 3.76
C ASP A 63 -7.30 -8.47 2.61
N MET A 64 -6.01 -8.30 2.93
CA MET A 64 -4.91 -8.21 1.97
C MET A 64 -4.59 -9.59 1.38
N ALA A 65 -4.36 -9.66 0.07
CA ALA A 65 -3.94 -10.88 -0.62
C ALA A 65 -2.57 -11.39 -0.16
N LEU A 66 -1.64 -10.49 0.14
CA LEU A 66 -0.32 -10.80 0.70
C LEU A 66 -0.27 -10.36 2.16
N SER A 67 0.32 -11.20 3.01
CA SER A 67 0.41 -10.92 4.44
C SER A 67 1.43 -9.81 4.74
N VAL A 68 1.07 -8.95 5.69
CA VAL A 68 1.92 -7.93 6.29
C VAL A 68 2.18 -8.38 7.72
N ASN A 69 3.43 -8.69 8.05
CA ASN A 69 3.80 -9.22 9.36
C ASN A 69 2.94 -10.43 9.79
N SER A 70 2.79 -11.40 8.87
CA SER A 70 1.97 -12.61 9.05
C SER A 70 0.47 -12.37 9.29
N ARG A 71 -0.03 -11.16 8.99
CA ARG A 71 -1.44 -10.79 9.11
C ARG A 71 -1.99 -10.33 7.77
N VAL A 72 -3.26 -10.60 7.51
CA VAL A 72 -3.97 -10.14 6.30
C VAL A 72 -5.03 -9.08 6.61
N LYS A 73 -5.41 -8.92 7.88
CA LYS A 73 -6.46 -8.00 8.36
C LYS A 73 -6.13 -7.41 9.71
N ASN A 74 -6.88 -6.39 10.14
CA ASN A 74 -6.65 -5.66 11.38
C ASN A 74 -5.20 -5.16 11.51
N LEU A 75 -4.64 -4.71 10.39
CA LEU A 75 -3.27 -4.24 10.29
C LEU A 75 -3.13 -2.92 11.04
N LYS A 76 -2.07 -2.79 11.83
CA LYS A 76 -1.75 -1.58 12.59
C LYS A 76 -0.42 -1.02 12.10
N LYS A 77 -0.10 0.22 12.49
CA LYS A 77 1.19 0.87 12.22
C LYS A 77 2.39 -0.04 12.52
N ARG A 78 2.38 -0.75 13.65
CA ARG A 78 3.46 -1.69 14.05
C ARG A 78 3.71 -2.81 13.03
N ASP A 79 2.68 -3.28 12.32
CA ASP A 79 2.81 -4.34 11.32
C ASP A 79 3.50 -3.79 10.06
N TRP A 80 3.22 -2.53 9.73
CA TRP A 80 3.89 -1.79 8.65
C TRP A 80 5.34 -1.43 9.00
N ASP A 81 5.63 -1.09 10.25
CA ASP A 81 7.00 -0.86 10.71
C ASP A 81 7.82 -2.17 10.66
N ALA A 82 7.23 -3.28 11.10
CA ALA A 82 7.85 -4.60 11.05
C ALA A 82 8.17 -5.01 9.60
N LEU A 83 7.22 -4.82 8.68
CA LEU A 83 7.45 -5.09 7.26
C LEU A 83 8.58 -4.20 6.70
N ALA A 84 8.61 -2.91 7.05
CA ALA A 84 9.66 -1.99 6.61
C ALA A 84 11.03 -2.42 7.14
N HIS A 85 11.11 -2.82 8.40
CA HIS A 85 12.33 -3.34 9.02
C HIS A 85 12.81 -4.62 8.32
N CYS A 86 11.92 -5.59 8.07
CA CYS A 86 12.24 -6.80 7.31
C CYS A 86 12.69 -6.50 5.87
N ALA A 87 12.18 -5.44 5.26
CA ALA A 87 12.60 -4.97 3.93
C ALA A 87 13.91 -4.16 3.93
N GLY A 88 14.59 -4.01 5.08
CA GLY A 88 15.84 -3.26 5.22
C GLY A 88 15.66 -1.74 5.13
N ILE A 89 14.46 -1.22 5.39
CA ILE A 89 14.16 0.21 5.35
C ILE A 89 14.51 0.84 6.71
N PRO A 90 15.45 1.81 6.77
CA PRO A 90 15.83 2.45 8.02
C PRO A 90 14.65 3.17 8.67
N GLU A 91 14.52 3.06 10.00
CA GLU A 91 13.43 3.65 10.79
C GLU A 91 13.22 5.15 10.49
N LYS A 92 14.31 5.91 10.39
CA LYS A 92 14.32 7.33 10.02
C LYS A 92 13.59 7.65 8.71
N MET A 93 13.48 6.68 7.80
CA MET A 93 12.83 6.83 6.50
C MET A 93 11.37 6.36 6.52
N GLN A 94 10.99 5.48 7.44
CA GLN A 94 9.64 4.89 7.49
C GLN A 94 8.56 5.96 7.60
N ARG A 95 8.76 6.97 8.47
CA ARG A 95 7.86 8.13 8.61
C ARG A 95 7.64 8.86 7.28
N SER A 96 8.70 9.03 6.47
CA SER A 96 8.60 9.69 5.16
C SER A 96 7.81 8.84 4.16
N LEU A 97 7.96 7.52 4.20
CA LEU A 97 7.22 6.61 3.32
C LEU A 97 5.73 6.55 3.69
N HIS A 98 5.41 6.54 5.00
CA HIS A 98 4.02 6.65 5.48
C HIS A 98 3.36 7.93 4.98
N LYS A 99 4.03 9.07 5.14
CA LYS A 99 3.53 10.36 4.61
C LYS A 99 3.33 10.34 3.10
N THR A 100 4.24 9.70 2.37
CA THR A 100 4.13 9.57 0.90
C THR A 100 2.89 8.77 0.51
N ALA A 101 2.67 7.63 1.15
CA ALA A 101 1.50 6.79 0.89
C ALA A 101 0.18 7.47 1.31
N LEU A 102 0.14 8.13 2.46
CA LEU A 102 -1.03 8.89 2.92
C LEU A 102 -1.36 10.04 1.98
N LYS A 103 -0.36 10.82 1.54
CA LYS A 103 -0.56 11.90 0.56
C LYS A 103 -1.12 11.36 -0.75
N ALA A 104 -0.62 10.23 -1.23
CA ALA A 104 -1.14 9.58 -2.43
C ALA A 104 -2.59 9.12 -2.23
N ALA A 105 -2.89 8.46 -1.11
CA ALA A 105 -4.24 7.98 -0.78
C ALA A 105 -5.24 9.14 -0.60
N ALA A 106 -4.81 10.28 -0.07
CA ALA A 106 -5.64 11.47 0.08
C ALA A 106 -6.14 12.03 -1.27
N GLY A 107 -5.43 11.78 -2.37
CA GLY A 107 -5.86 12.18 -3.72
C GLY A 107 -6.97 11.33 -4.32
N VAL A 108 -7.38 10.23 -3.68
CA VAL A 108 -8.45 9.36 -4.20
C VAL A 108 -9.82 9.98 -3.95
N LEU A 109 -10.58 10.15 -5.03
CA LEU A 109 -11.92 10.75 -5.03
C LEU A 109 -12.99 9.66 -4.83
N TRP A 110 -13.24 9.30 -3.57
CA TRP A 110 -14.19 8.24 -3.18
C TRP A 110 -15.64 8.58 -3.53
N ASP A 111 -15.97 9.87 -3.54
CA ASP A 111 -17.28 10.41 -3.88
C ASP A 111 -17.69 10.19 -5.34
N ARG A 112 -16.72 9.86 -6.20
CA ARG A 112 -16.93 9.54 -7.62
C ARG A 112 -17.13 8.05 -7.89
N LEU A 113 -17.03 7.20 -6.86
CA LEU A 113 -17.30 5.77 -7.05
C LEU A 113 -18.80 5.52 -7.29
N PRO A 114 -19.16 4.55 -8.15
CA PRO A 114 -20.55 4.26 -8.49
C PRO A 114 -21.34 3.55 -7.38
N PHE A 115 -20.87 3.61 -6.12
CA PHE A 115 -21.48 2.92 -4.98
C PHE A 115 -22.28 3.91 -4.11
N THR A 116 -23.42 3.46 -3.59
CA THR A 116 -24.35 4.30 -2.82
C THR A 116 -24.73 3.65 -1.49
N GLY A 117 -25.24 4.45 -0.55
CA GLY A 117 -25.78 3.95 0.72
C GLY A 117 -24.73 3.26 1.60
N SER A 118 -25.12 2.16 2.23
CA SER A 118 -24.33 1.45 3.26
C SER A 118 -22.95 1.00 2.77
N GLN A 119 -22.82 0.61 1.49
CA GLN A 119 -21.54 0.22 0.91
C GLN A 119 -20.54 1.38 0.92
N ARG A 120 -20.98 2.56 0.46
CA ARG A 120 -20.14 3.77 0.43
C ARG A 120 -19.74 4.20 1.84
N TYR A 121 -20.69 4.28 2.77
CA TYR A 121 -20.40 4.63 4.16
C TYR A 121 -19.43 3.66 4.83
N GLY A 122 -19.56 2.37 4.54
CA GLY A 122 -18.64 1.35 5.03
C GLY A 122 -17.21 1.56 4.52
N VAL A 123 -17.05 1.76 3.20
CA VAL A 123 -15.73 2.02 2.59
C VAL A 123 -15.12 3.27 3.19
N GLU A 124 -15.86 4.38 3.20
CA GLU A 124 -15.36 5.66 3.72
C GLU A 124 -14.94 5.54 5.19
N ARG A 125 -15.73 4.85 6.01
CA ARG A 125 -15.42 4.62 7.42
C ARG A 125 -14.14 3.79 7.59
N GLU A 126 -14.04 2.64 6.92
CA GLU A 126 -12.86 1.78 7.06
C GLU A 126 -11.59 2.48 6.55
N LEU A 127 -11.65 3.10 5.37
CA LEU A 127 -10.47 3.77 4.81
C LEU A 127 -10.04 4.99 5.63
N SER A 128 -11.01 5.72 6.21
CA SER A 128 -10.70 6.81 7.15
C SER A 128 -10.03 6.27 8.42
N HIS A 129 -10.51 5.14 8.94
CA HIS A 129 -9.91 4.47 10.08
C HIS A 129 -8.46 4.01 9.78
N ARG A 130 -8.20 3.39 8.63
CA ARG A 130 -6.84 2.99 8.21
C ARG A 130 -5.87 4.16 8.10
N ARG A 131 -6.33 5.31 7.59
CA ARG A 131 -5.53 6.55 7.54
C ARG A 131 -5.20 7.05 8.93
N TRP A 132 -6.21 7.15 9.79
CA TRP A 132 -6.05 7.57 11.19
C TRP A 132 -5.08 6.66 11.96
N GLU A 133 -5.10 5.35 11.71
CA GLU A 133 -4.17 4.38 12.32
C GLU A 133 -2.69 4.71 12.06
N LEU A 134 -2.35 5.34 10.94
CA LEU A 134 -0.99 5.83 10.66
C LEU A 134 -0.79 7.26 11.15
N GLU A 135 -1.74 8.15 10.88
CA GLU A 135 -1.62 9.59 11.14
C GLU A 135 -1.37 9.93 12.61
N LYS A 136 -1.94 9.16 13.54
CA LYS A 136 -1.76 9.37 14.99
C LYS A 136 -0.31 9.23 15.49
N TYR A 137 0.60 8.76 14.63
CA TYR A 137 2.03 8.58 14.93
C TYR A 137 2.96 9.44 14.05
N LEU A 138 2.41 10.33 13.22
CA LEU A 138 3.17 11.15 12.27
C LEU A 138 3.36 12.58 12.76
#